data_AF-A0AAD3UK01-F1
#
_entry.id   AF-A0AAD3UK01-F1
#
_cell.length_a   1.000
_cell.length_b   1.000
_cell.length_c   1.000
_cell.angle_alpha   90.00
_cell.angle_beta   90.00
_cell.angle_gamma   90.00
#
_symmetry.space_group_name_H-M   'P 1'
#
loop_
_entity.id
_entity.type
_entity.pdbx_description
1 polymer ?
#
loop_
_entity_poly.entity_id
_entity_poly.type
_entity_poly.pdbx_seq_one_letter_code
_entity_poly.pdbx_strand_id
1 'polypeptide(L)' 'MSDIPAQQFSHNHPLLTVRGCRALLDVLAFEGDEALSEPFSYQIEFTSADKTLTPQQMLMQDAAFTL' A
#
# COMPACT_ATOMS: atom_id res chain seq x y z
N MET A 1 -14.36 -33.74 7.18
CA MET A 1 -13.87 -32.35 7.10
C MET A 1 -13.41 -32.13 5.67
N SER A 2 -14.12 -31.31 4.91
CA SER A 2 -13.80 -31.03 3.51
C SER A 2 -12.60 -30.10 3.49
N ASP A 3 -11.44 -30.59 3.05
CA ASP A 3 -10.28 -29.76 2.72
C ASP A 3 -10.65 -28.92 1.50
N ILE A 4 -11.16 -27.72 1.76
CA ILE A 4 -11.32 -26.69 0.75
C ILE A 4 -9.89 -26.22 0.45
N PRO A 5 -9.33 -26.47 -0.74
CA PRO A 5 -8.04 -25.90 -1.10
C PRO A 5 -8.15 -24.39 -0.94
N ALA A 6 -7.22 -23.79 -0.19
CA ALA A 6 -7.20 -22.36 0.06
C ALA A 6 -7.31 -21.64 -1.29
N GLN A 7 -8.48 -21.05 -1.53
CA GLN A 7 -8.78 -20.36 -2.77
C GLN A 7 -7.82 -19.18 -2.86
N GLN A 8 -6.73 -19.34 -3.61
CA GLN A 8 -5.79 -18.26 -3.90
C GLN A 8 -6.50 -17.30 -4.84
N PHE A 9 -7.24 -16.39 -4.24
CA PHE A 9 -7.73 -15.20 -4.90
C PHE A 9 -6.52 -14.34 -5.24
N SER A 10 -6.00 -14.45 -6.46
CA SER A 10 -5.20 -13.37 -7.07
C SER A 10 -6.14 -12.23 -7.46
N HIS A 11 -6.72 -11.55 -6.47
CA HIS A 11 -7.29 -10.23 -6.70
C HIS A 11 -6.17 -9.24 -6.43
N ASN A 12 -5.83 -8.39 -7.41
CA ASN A 12 -4.71 -7.43 -7.36
C ASN A 12 -4.44 -6.95 -5.93
N HIS A 13 -3.28 -7.31 -5.38
CA HIS A 13 -2.82 -6.70 -4.13
C HIS A 13 -2.40 -5.28 -4.46
N PRO A 14 -3.02 -4.26 -3.85
CA PRO A 14 -2.62 -2.89 -4.07
C PRO A 14 -1.14 -2.75 -3.72
N LEU A 15 -0.34 -2.27 -4.68
CA LEU A 15 1.09 -2.12 -4.50
C LEU A 15 1.38 -0.68 -4.10
N LEU A 16 2.00 -0.50 -2.94
CA LEU A 16 2.55 0.77 -2.49
C LEU A 16 4.07 0.73 -2.61
N THR A 17 4.62 1.67 -3.38
CA THR A 17 6.08 1.87 -3.47
C THR A 17 6.43 3.30 -3.08
N VAL A 18 7.49 3.45 -2.29
CA VAL A 18 8.01 4.75 -1.89
C VAL A 18 9.46 4.84 -2.33
N ARG A 19 9.82 5.91 -3.04
CA ARG A 19 11.17 6.11 -3.57
C ARG A 19 12.19 6.11 -2.44
N GLY A 20 13.22 5.28 -2.56
CA GLY A 20 14.28 5.15 -1.55
C GLY A 20 13.91 4.27 -0.35
N CYS A 21 12.67 3.83 -0.23
CA CYS A 21 12.25 2.83 0.74
C CYS A 21 12.44 1.42 0.14
N ARG A 22 13.24 0.59 0.83
CA ARG A 22 13.45 -0.83 0.45
C ARG A 22 12.59 -1.80 1.26
N ALA A 23 11.84 -1.29 2.23
CA ALA A 23 10.95 -2.11 3.02
C ALA A 23 9.80 -2.60 2.14
N LEU A 24 9.39 -3.85 2.34
CA LEU A 24 8.17 -4.37 1.74
C LEU A 24 6.98 -3.78 2.49
N LEU A 25 6.09 -3.11 1.76
CA LEU A 25 4.87 -2.50 2.28
C LEU A 25 3.68 -3.31 1.78
N ASP A 26 2.93 -3.90 2.70
CA ASP A 26 1.73 -4.66 2.41
C ASP A 26 0.50 -3.83 2.77
N VAL A 27 -0.32 -3.50 1.77
CA VAL A 27 -1.46 -2.59 1.93
C VAL A 27 -2.62 -3.34 2.61
N LEU A 28 -3.08 -2.81 3.73
CA LEU A 28 -4.20 -3.34 4.51
C LEU A 28 -5.53 -2.72 4.09
N ALA A 29 -5.57 -1.40 3.98
CA ALA A 29 -6.75 -0.63 3.60
C ALA A 29 -6.33 0.68 2.93
N PHE A 30 -7.21 1.25 2.11
CA PHE A 30 -7.01 2.56 1.54
C PHE A 30 -8.34 3.30 1.36
N GLU A 31 -8.30 4.62 1.48
CA GLU A 31 -9.40 5.54 1.17
C GLU A 31 -8.86 6.63 0.26
N GLY A 32 -9.57 6.92 -0.83
CA GLY A 32 -9.16 7.90 -1.83
C GLY A 32 -10.25 8.93 -2.06
N ASP A 33 -9.87 10.20 -1.99
CA ASP A 33 -10.71 11.33 -2.38
C ASP A 33 -10.17 11.90 -3.69
N GLU A 34 -10.99 11.82 -4.75
CA GLU A 34 -10.66 12.32 -6.08
C GLU A 34 -11.85 13.05 -6.69
N ALA A 35 -11.63 14.30 -7.11
CA ALA A 35 -12.61 15.11 -7.78
C ALA A 35 -12.00 15.85 -8.98
N LEU A 36 -12.85 16.20 -9.96
CA LEU A 36 -12.40 16.90 -11.16
C LEU A 36 -11.87 18.30 -10.81
N SER A 37 -10.65 18.59 -11.27
CA SER A 37 -9.94 19.85 -11.01
C SER A 37 -9.52 20.06 -9.56
N GLU A 38 -9.51 19.00 -8.75
CA GLU A 38 -9.00 19.00 -7.38
C GLU A 38 -7.81 18.02 -7.27
N PRO A 39 -6.85 18.28 -6.37
CA PRO A 39 -5.79 17.32 -6.10
C PRO A 39 -6.37 16.06 -5.47
N PHE A 40 -5.87 14.90 -5.87
CA PHE A 40 -6.24 13.64 -5.23
C PHE A 40 -5.60 13.53 -3.84
N SER A 41 -6.25 12.81 -2.94
CA SER A 41 -5.72 12.46 -1.62
C SER A 41 -6.00 11.00 -1.29
N TYR A 42 -4.97 10.24 -0.96
CA TYR A 42 -5.09 8.85 -0.55
C TYR A 42 -4.57 8.64 0.87
N GLN A 43 -5.42 8.09 1.74
CA GLN A 43 -5.03 7.54 3.03
C GLN A 43 -4.80 6.04 2.86
N ILE A 44 -3.57 5.58 3.07
CA ILE A 44 -3.20 4.17 2.88
C ILE A 44 -2.68 3.62 4.20
N GLU A 45 -3.36 2.60 4.71
CA GLU A 45 -2.91 1.82 5.85
C GLU A 45 -2.13 0.61 5.33
N PHE A 46 -0.90 0.44 5.79
CA PHE A 46 -0.03 -0.65 5.37
C PHE A 46 0.71 -1.26 6.56
N THR A 47 1.17 -2.48 6.38
CA THR A 47 2.04 -3.17 7.32
C THR A 47 3.41 -3.42 6.69
N SER A 48 4.45 -3.53 7.52
CA SER A 48 5.77 -3.91 7.06
C SER A 48 6.44 -4.82 8.09
N ALA A 49 7.23 -5.77 7.61
CA ALA A 49 8.11 -6.56 8.47
C ALA A 49 9.28 -5.71 9.00
N ASP A 50 9.64 -4.62 8.30
CA ASP A 50 10.68 -3.70 8.73
C ASP A 50 10.14 -2.72 9.79
N LYS A 51 10.59 -2.92 11.03
CA LYS A 51 10.24 -2.07 12.18
C LYS A 51 11.12 -0.83 12.31
N THR A 52 12.08 -0.65 11.41
CA THR A 52 13.07 0.46 11.44
C THR A 52 12.73 1.58 10.48
N LEU A 53 11.56 1.52 9.84
CA LEU A 53 11.03 2.58 9.00
C LEU A 53 11.04 3.92 9.73
N THR A 54 11.82 4.86 9.20
CA THR A 54 11.91 6.22 9.75
C THR A 54 11.00 7.18 8.97
N PRO A 55 10.48 8.25 9.62
CA PRO A 55 9.68 9.26 8.91
C PRO A 55 10.42 9.89 7.73
N GLN A 56 11.75 10.04 7.83
CA GLN A 56 12.59 10.63 6.79
C GLN A 56 12.63 9.79 5.50
N GLN A 57 12.42 8.47 5.61
CA GLN A 57 12.34 7.57 4.45
C GLN A 57 10.97 7.60 3.76
N MET A 58 9.95 8.18 4.39
CA MET A 58 8.57 8.20 3.88
C MET A 58 8.09 9.60 3.50
N LEU A 59 8.36 10.59 4.36
CA LEU A 59 7.89 11.95 4.17
C LEU A 59 8.61 12.65 3.02
N MET A 60 7.84 13.39 2.22
CA MET A 60 8.33 14.14 1.05
C MET A 60 9.04 13.26 0.00
N GLN A 61 8.79 11.95 0.01
CA GLN A 61 9.26 11.04 -1.02
C GLN A 61 8.18 10.81 -2.06
N ASP A 62 8.60 10.68 -3.32
CA ASP A 62 7.70 10.25 -4.39
C ASP A 62 7.18 8.84 -4.06
N ALA A 63 5.86 8.67 -4.10
CA ALA A 63 5.20 7.40 -3.88
C ALA A 63 4.34 7.05 -5.09
N ALA A 64 4.25 5.77 -5.40
CA ALA A 64 3.35 5.24 -6.42
C ALA A 64 2.46 4.17 -5.79
N PHE A 65 1.16 4.32 -6.02
CA PHE A 65 0.12 3.40 -5.60
C PHE A 65 -0.54 2.78 -6.83
N THR A 66 -0.58 1.44 -6.89
CA THR A 66 -1.13 0.68 -8.03
C THR A 66 -2.25 -0.24 -7.51
N LEU A 67 -3.38 -0.24 -8.22
CA LEU A 67 -4.59 -1.04 -7.95
C LEU A 67 -4.75 -2.20 -8.95
#